data_AF-A0A510TDD5-F1
#
_entry.id   AF-A0A510TDD5-F1
#
_cell.length_a   1.000
_cell.length_b   1.000
_cell.length_c   1.000
_cell.angle_alpha   90.00
_cell.angle_beta   90.00
_cell.angle_gamma   90.00
#
_symmetry.space_group_name_H-M   'P 1'
#
loop_
_entity.id
_entity.type
_entity.pdbx_description
1 polymer ?
#
loop_
_entity_poly.entity_id
_entity_poly.type
_entity_poly.pdbx_seq_one_letter_code
_entity_poly.pdbx_strand_id
1 'polypeptide(L)'
;MGGMPLNDMPWWRWRSNVRSALHMLSDPVFQRDVWLAGVDGYGDVTDAVYRLVEDTWLDNWSAEKYVGTIFRDSQEAALVDTAVLRVLRIMHQVGPDAPVSAYLDHHAWPEAVRAARDAHLRLAASDGDDPDTAPRTLEVLRIMTRTA
;
A
#
# COMPACT_ATOMS: atom_id res chain seq x y z
N MET A 1 24.50 18.03 11.15
CA MET A 1 23.21 17.68 10.53
C MET A 1 23.50 17.24 9.10
N GLY A 2 23.56 15.93 8.86
CA GLY A 2 23.86 15.37 7.54
C GLY A 2 22.69 15.63 6.61
N GLY A 3 22.92 16.42 5.56
CA GLY A 3 21.93 16.66 4.51
C GLY A 3 21.55 15.32 3.89
N MET A 4 20.32 14.88 4.14
CA MET A 4 19.74 13.81 3.34
C MET A 4 19.74 14.29 1.90
N PRO A 5 20.26 13.49 0.94
CA PRO A 5 20.12 13.84 -0.46
C PRO A 5 18.63 14.04 -0.73
N LEU A 6 18.27 15.16 -1.38
CA LEU A 6 16.94 15.34 -1.95
C LEU A 6 16.73 14.14 -2.87
N ASN A 7 15.97 13.17 -2.41
CA ASN A 7 15.67 11.99 -3.18
C ASN A 7 14.75 12.47 -4.30
N ASP A 8 15.32 12.78 -5.47
CA ASP A 8 14.62 13.13 -6.71
C ASP A 8 13.86 11.91 -7.27
N MET A 9 13.21 11.12 -6.41
CA MET A 9 12.25 10.12 -6.86
C MET A 9 11.05 10.87 -7.42
N PRO A 10 10.70 10.66 -8.70
CA PRO A 10 9.49 11.22 -9.25
C PRO A 10 8.27 10.76 -8.44
N TRP A 11 7.39 11.68 -8.06
CA TRP A 11 6.19 11.46 -7.25
C TRP A 11 5.31 10.28 -7.75
N TRP A 12 5.34 9.99 -9.06
CA TRP A 12 4.61 8.87 -9.65
C TRP A 12 5.08 7.50 -9.15
N ARG A 13 6.33 7.38 -8.67
CA ARG A 13 6.85 6.15 -8.05
C ARG A 13 6.17 5.87 -6.73
N TRP A 14 6.10 6.88 -5.86
CA TRP A 14 5.42 6.75 -4.57
C TRP A 14 3.94 6.44 -4.76
N ARG A 15 3.28 7.10 -5.70
CA ARG A 15 1.89 6.77 -6.06
C ARG A 15 1.74 5.32 -6.52
N SER A 16 2.67 4.82 -7.33
CA SER A 16 2.66 3.43 -7.81
C SER A 16 2.88 2.42 -6.66
N ASN A 17 3.77 2.72 -5.73
CA ASN A 17 4.00 1.89 -4.55
C ASN A 17 2.79 1.87 -3.62
N VAL A 18 2.20 3.03 -3.31
CA VAL A 18 0.99 3.15 -2.50
C VAL A 18 -0.16 2.36 -3.13
N ARG A 19 -0.41 2.54 -4.43
CA ARG A 19 -1.47 1.80 -5.13
C ARG A 19 -1.21 0.30 -5.12
N SER A 20 0.03 -0.13 -5.36
CA SER A 20 0.37 -1.56 -5.30
C SER A 20 0.11 -2.16 -3.91
N ALA A 21 0.50 -1.46 -2.85
CA ALA A 21 0.27 -1.92 -1.48
C ALA A 21 -1.23 -2.02 -1.17
N LEU A 22 -1.98 -0.96 -1.47
CA LEU A 22 -3.44 -0.93 -1.30
C LEU A 22 -4.12 -2.05 -2.09
N HIS A 23 -3.67 -2.31 -3.31
CA HIS A 23 -4.24 -3.37 -4.13
C HIS A 23 -4.10 -4.74 -3.45
N MET A 24 -2.88 -5.11 -3.03
CA MET A 24 -2.62 -6.39 -2.36
C MET A 24 -3.38 -6.51 -1.02
N LEU A 25 -3.44 -5.43 -0.24
CA LEU A 25 -4.20 -5.35 1.02
C LEU A 25 -5.72 -5.42 0.80
N SER A 26 -6.20 -5.14 -0.41
CA SER A 26 -7.63 -5.09 -0.74
C SER A 26 -8.19 -6.36 -1.39
N ASP A 27 -7.34 -7.34 -1.73
CA ASP A 27 -7.74 -8.53 -2.49
C ASP A 27 -7.65 -9.81 -1.63
N PRO A 28 -8.78 -10.30 -1.09
CA PRO A 28 -8.81 -11.53 -0.29
C PRO A 28 -8.38 -12.79 -1.05
N VAL A 29 -8.59 -12.84 -2.37
CA VAL A 29 -8.19 -13.99 -3.19
C VAL A 29 -6.68 -14.01 -3.28
N PHE A 30 -6.06 -12.87 -3.59
CA PHE A 30 -4.62 -12.71 -3.56
C PHE A 30 -4.03 -13.03 -2.18
N GLN A 31 -4.63 -12.52 -1.10
CA GLN A 31 -4.17 -12.78 0.27
C GLN A 31 -4.13 -14.28 0.59
N ARG A 32 -5.13 -15.04 0.15
CA ARG A 32 -5.17 -16.49 0.35
C ARG A 32 -4.19 -17.23 -0.57
N ASP A 33 -4.26 -16.94 -1.87
CA ASP A 33 -3.60 -17.75 -2.90
C ASP A 33 -2.12 -17.39 -3.07
N VAL A 34 -1.69 -16.22 -2.57
CA VAL A 34 -0.31 -15.73 -2.65
C VAL A 34 0.31 -15.61 -1.27
N TRP A 35 -0.23 -14.75 -0.40
CA TRP A 35 0.39 -14.50 0.91
C TRP A 35 0.29 -15.69 1.86
N LEU A 36 -0.91 -16.23 2.05
CA LEU A 36 -1.10 -17.38 2.95
C LEU A 36 -0.46 -18.66 2.39
N ALA A 37 -0.43 -18.79 1.05
CA ALA A 37 0.24 -19.90 0.37
C ALA A 37 1.77 -19.78 0.34
N GLY A 38 2.35 -18.63 0.71
CA GLY A 38 3.80 -18.39 0.71
C GLY A 38 4.41 -18.33 -0.70
N VAL A 39 3.67 -17.79 -1.67
CA VAL A 39 4.17 -17.62 -3.04
C VAL A 39 5.18 -16.47 -3.09
N ASP A 40 6.38 -16.77 -3.57
CA ASP A 40 7.49 -15.80 -3.68
C ASP A 40 7.21 -14.65 -4.67
N GLY A 41 8.01 -13.58 -4.56
CA GLY A 41 8.04 -12.46 -5.52
C GLY A 41 7.04 -11.33 -5.23
N TYR A 42 6.15 -11.50 -4.26
CA TYR A 42 5.16 -10.50 -3.87
C TYR A 42 5.43 -9.85 -2.51
N GLY A 43 6.30 -10.46 -1.71
CA GLY A 43 6.42 -10.17 -0.28
C GLY A 43 5.18 -10.62 0.49
N ASP A 44 5.09 -10.25 1.74
CA ASP A 44 3.96 -10.56 2.62
C ASP A 44 3.12 -9.31 2.99
N VAL A 45 2.25 -9.47 4.00
CA VAL A 45 1.44 -8.38 4.56
C VAL A 45 2.34 -7.24 5.02
N THR A 46 3.41 -7.55 5.75
CA THR A 46 4.34 -6.59 6.34
C THR A 46 5.09 -5.83 5.24
N ASP A 47 5.55 -6.51 4.17
CA ASP A 47 6.15 -5.86 3.00
C ASP A 47 5.18 -4.89 2.29
N ALA A 48 3.90 -5.22 2.24
CA ALA A 48 2.89 -4.31 1.70
C ALA A 48 2.67 -3.09 2.62
N VAL A 49 2.64 -3.29 3.94
CA VAL A 49 2.52 -2.15 4.88
C VAL A 49 3.74 -1.24 4.80
N TYR A 50 4.96 -1.78 4.76
CA TYR A 50 6.17 -0.96 4.61
C TYR A 50 6.16 -0.16 3.30
N ARG A 51 5.81 -0.80 2.17
CA ARG A 51 5.65 -0.07 0.89
C ARG A 51 4.58 1.02 0.94
N LEU A 52 3.55 0.84 1.75
CA LEU A 52 2.49 1.83 1.92
C LEU A 52 2.99 3.09 2.63
N VAL A 53 3.85 2.94 3.65
CA VAL A 53 4.18 4.03 4.58
C VAL A 53 5.63 4.50 4.59
N GLU A 54 6.62 3.68 4.28
CA GLU A 54 8.03 3.97 4.56
C GLU A 54 8.55 5.17 3.74
N ASP A 55 8.42 5.11 2.42
CA ASP A 55 8.87 6.19 1.54
C ASP A 55 7.93 7.41 1.57
N THR A 56 6.67 7.22 1.95
CA THR A 56 5.63 8.26 1.93
C THR A 56 5.40 8.92 3.29
N TRP A 57 5.94 8.36 4.38
CA TRP A 57 5.74 8.80 5.75
C TRP A 57 4.27 8.88 6.18
N LEU A 58 3.40 8.06 5.57
CA LEU A 58 1.97 8.03 5.87
C LEU A 58 1.65 7.49 7.27
N ASP A 59 2.63 6.89 7.93
CA ASP A 59 2.57 6.50 9.35
C ASP A 59 2.68 7.70 10.30
N ASN A 60 3.35 8.78 9.87
CA ASN A 60 3.63 9.97 10.68
C ASN A 60 2.82 11.19 10.25
N TRP A 61 2.35 11.23 9.00
CA TRP A 61 1.66 12.37 8.44
C TRP A 61 0.44 11.95 7.61
N SER A 62 -0.63 12.74 7.70
CA SER A 62 -1.79 12.58 6.83
C SER A 62 -1.42 12.71 5.36
N ALA A 63 -2.05 11.86 4.54
CA ALA A 63 -2.05 11.88 3.08
C ALA A 63 -2.42 13.26 2.51
N GLU A 64 -3.19 14.07 3.23
CA GLU A 64 -3.60 15.43 2.80
C GLU A 64 -2.39 16.31 2.49
N LYS A 65 -1.26 16.12 3.20
CA LYS A 65 -0.02 16.86 2.93
C LYS A 65 0.58 16.59 1.55
N TYR A 66 0.21 15.48 0.92
CA TYR A 66 0.71 15.04 -0.37
C TYR A 66 -0.30 15.24 -1.51
N VAL A 67 -1.39 15.98 -1.26
CA VAL A 67 -2.31 16.42 -2.31
C VAL A 67 -1.59 17.36 -3.28
N GLY A 68 -1.79 17.16 -4.58
CA GLY A 68 -1.07 17.85 -5.65
C GLY A 68 0.31 17.27 -5.96
N THR A 69 0.77 16.25 -5.20
CA THR A 69 2.01 15.52 -5.48
C THR A 69 1.76 14.02 -5.66
N ILE A 70 1.48 13.28 -4.59
CA ILE A 70 1.17 11.84 -4.64
C ILE A 70 -0.32 11.60 -4.91
N PHE A 71 -1.18 12.42 -4.28
CA PHE A 71 -2.63 12.32 -4.39
C PHE A 71 -3.19 13.47 -5.21
N ARG A 72 -4.22 13.19 -6.00
CA ARG A 72 -4.81 14.17 -6.91
C ARG A 72 -5.67 15.20 -6.18
N ASP A 73 -6.43 14.74 -5.20
CA ASP A 73 -7.39 15.54 -4.44
C ASP A 73 -7.51 15.03 -3.00
N SER A 74 -8.22 15.80 -2.17
CA SER A 74 -8.46 15.48 -0.77
C SER A 74 -9.30 14.22 -0.57
N GLN A 75 -10.07 13.79 -1.58
CA GLN A 75 -10.84 12.56 -1.50
C GLN A 75 -9.93 11.33 -1.59
N GLU A 76 -8.97 11.33 -2.51
CA GLU A 76 -7.92 10.30 -2.55
C GLU A 76 -7.17 10.24 -1.23
N ALA A 77 -6.74 11.40 -0.72
CA ALA A 77 -6.01 11.48 0.54
C ALA A 77 -6.81 10.91 1.72
N ALA A 78 -8.08 11.30 1.89
CA ALA A 78 -8.92 10.83 3.00
C ALA A 78 -9.16 9.31 2.97
N LEU A 79 -9.32 8.72 1.78
CA LEU A 79 -9.46 7.27 1.63
C LEU A 79 -8.16 6.55 2.01
N VAL A 80 -7.01 7.07 1.57
CA VAL A 80 -5.71 6.51 1.90
C VAL A 80 -5.41 6.62 3.39
N ASP A 81 -5.68 7.77 4.02
CA ASP A 81 -5.54 7.94 5.47
C ASP A 81 -6.37 6.91 6.25
N THR A 82 -7.61 6.68 5.80
CA THR A 82 -8.48 5.67 6.42
C THR A 82 -7.87 4.28 6.30
N ALA A 83 -7.41 3.89 5.11
CA ALA A 83 -6.78 2.59 4.89
C ALA A 83 -5.51 2.41 5.73
N VAL A 84 -4.60 3.39 5.70
CA VAL A 84 -3.34 3.39 6.47
C VAL A 84 -3.61 3.22 7.96
N LEU A 85 -4.54 4.02 8.53
CA LEU A 85 -4.86 3.96 9.95
C LEU A 85 -5.41 2.60 10.38
N ARG A 86 -6.24 1.96 9.55
CA ARG A 86 -6.78 0.62 9.85
C ARG A 86 -5.69 -0.44 9.80
N VAL A 87 -4.87 -0.43 8.77
CA VAL A 87 -3.79 -1.42 8.57
C VAL A 87 -2.72 -1.29 9.65
N LEU A 88 -2.24 -0.08 9.93
CA LEU A 88 -1.23 0.17 10.96
C LEU A 88 -1.72 -0.21 12.37
N ARG A 89 -3.01 0.02 12.68
CA ARG A 89 -3.59 -0.42 13.95
C ARG A 89 -3.52 -1.93 14.11
N ILE A 90 -3.86 -2.68 13.07
CA ILE A 90 -3.79 -4.15 13.09
C ILE A 90 -2.34 -4.62 13.19
N MET A 91 -1.43 -4.05 12.39
CA MET A 91 0.01 -4.37 12.46
C MET A 91 0.60 -4.10 13.84
N HIS A 92 0.20 -3.01 14.51
CA HIS A 92 0.63 -2.73 15.87
C HIS A 92 0.10 -3.74 16.90
N GLN A 93 -1.11 -4.26 16.70
CA GLN A 93 -1.73 -5.24 17.60
C GLN A 93 -1.20 -6.66 17.38
N VAL A 94 -0.95 -7.03 16.12
CA VAL A 94 -0.51 -8.37 15.71
C VAL A 94 1.02 -8.51 15.81
N GLY A 95 1.77 -7.46 15.47
CA GLY A 95 3.23 -7.42 15.46
C GLY A 95 3.84 -7.77 14.10
N PRO A 96 4.93 -7.10 13.69
CA PRO A 96 5.52 -7.23 12.35
C PRO A 96 6.04 -8.64 12.01
N ASP A 97 6.47 -9.41 13.03
CA ASP A 97 7.04 -10.75 12.87
C ASP A 97 5.98 -11.87 12.90
N ALA A 98 4.70 -11.52 13.06
CA ALA A 98 3.61 -12.49 13.09
C ALA A 98 3.36 -13.09 11.69
N PRO A 99 2.91 -14.36 11.62
CA PRO A 99 2.56 -14.97 10.33
C PRO A 99 1.36 -14.26 9.69
N VAL A 100 1.27 -14.30 8.36
CA VAL A 100 0.15 -13.74 7.58
C VAL A 100 -1.21 -14.17 8.11
N SER A 101 -1.36 -15.43 8.53
CA SER A 101 -2.62 -15.94 9.09
C SER A 101 -3.12 -15.12 10.28
N ALA A 102 -2.21 -14.64 11.15
CA ALA A 102 -2.59 -13.82 12.31
C ALA A 102 -3.21 -12.48 11.90
N TYR A 103 -2.79 -11.90 10.78
CA TYR A 103 -3.40 -10.71 10.22
C TYR A 103 -4.77 -11.01 9.61
N LEU A 104 -4.87 -12.06 8.80
CA LEU A 104 -6.12 -12.43 8.12
C LEU A 104 -7.23 -12.87 9.09
N ASP A 105 -6.85 -13.51 10.20
CA ASP A 105 -7.76 -13.94 11.26
C ASP A 105 -8.14 -12.78 12.22
N HIS A 106 -7.50 -11.62 12.09
CA HIS A 106 -7.80 -10.47 12.95
C HIS A 106 -9.22 -9.97 12.69
N HIS A 107 -10.03 -9.84 13.75
CA HIS A 107 -11.45 -9.45 13.66
C HIS A 107 -11.71 -8.12 12.90
N ALA A 108 -10.76 -7.19 12.92
CA ALA A 108 -10.85 -5.90 12.22
C ALA A 108 -10.32 -5.95 10.76
N TRP A 109 -9.71 -7.07 10.33
CA TRP A 109 -9.14 -7.22 8.99
C TRP A 109 -10.14 -6.96 7.85
N PRO A 110 -11.39 -7.47 7.90
CA PRO A 110 -12.36 -7.21 6.82
C PRO A 110 -12.68 -5.73 6.61
N GLU A 111 -12.51 -4.89 7.62
CA GLU A 111 -12.69 -3.44 7.49
C GLU A 111 -11.45 -2.76 6.89
N ALA A 112 -10.25 -3.22 7.26
CA ALA A 112 -9.00 -2.77 6.64
C ALA A 112 -8.97 -3.11 5.13
N VAL A 113 -9.38 -4.32 4.75
CA VAL A 113 -9.51 -4.75 3.34
C VAL A 113 -10.46 -3.83 2.56
N ARG A 114 -11.63 -3.51 3.14
CA ARG A 114 -12.60 -2.61 2.50
C ARG A 114 -12.05 -1.20 2.33
N ALA A 115 -11.44 -0.63 3.37
CA ALA A 115 -10.82 0.69 3.28
C ALA A 115 -9.68 0.74 2.23
N ALA A 116 -8.85 -0.31 2.19
CA ALA A 116 -7.81 -0.45 1.16
C ALA A 116 -8.42 -0.55 -0.24
N ARG A 117 -9.54 -1.27 -0.41
CA ARG A 117 -10.24 -1.38 -1.70
C ARG A 117 -10.78 -0.04 -2.17
N ASP A 118 -11.45 0.71 -1.30
CA ASP A 118 -12.01 2.02 -1.66
C ASP A 118 -10.90 2.99 -2.12
N ALA A 119 -9.76 3.00 -1.42
CA ALA A 119 -8.60 3.80 -1.80
C ALA A 119 -7.98 3.32 -3.13
N HIS A 120 -7.74 2.01 -3.30
CA HIS A 120 -7.19 1.44 -4.54
C HIS A 120 -8.08 1.75 -5.75
N LEU A 121 -9.39 1.55 -5.63
CA LEU A 121 -10.35 1.84 -6.70
C LEU A 121 -10.30 3.31 -7.12
N ARG A 122 -10.28 4.24 -6.15
CA ARG A 122 -10.21 5.68 -6.45
C ARG A 122 -8.91 6.03 -7.17
N LEU A 123 -7.78 5.51 -6.71
CA LEU A 123 -6.46 5.77 -7.29
C LEU A 123 -6.33 5.16 -8.70
N ALA A 124 -6.74 3.91 -8.89
CA ALA A 124 -6.71 3.23 -10.18
C ALA A 124 -7.59 3.92 -11.22
N ALA A 125 -8.84 4.26 -10.86
CA ALA A 125 -9.74 5.00 -11.75
C ALA A 125 -9.18 6.38 -12.12
N SER A 126 -8.56 7.08 -11.16
CA SER A 126 -7.85 8.32 -11.42
C SER A 126 -6.69 8.15 -12.41
N ASP A 127 -5.97 7.04 -12.33
CA ASP A 127 -4.80 6.77 -13.18
C ASP A 127 -5.19 6.24 -14.56
N GLY A 128 -6.47 5.90 -14.78
CA GLY A 128 -6.96 5.28 -16.01
C GLY A 128 -6.61 3.78 -16.11
N ASP A 129 -6.22 3.17 -14.98
CA ASP A 129 -5.88 1.76 -14.89
C ASP A 129 -7.12 0.91 -14.56
N ASP A 130 -7.13 -0.33 -15.05
CA ASP A 130 -8.12 -1.33 -14.63
C ASP A 130 -7.80 -1.82 -13.20
N PRO A 131 -8.68 -1.57 -12.21
CA PRO A 131 -8.45 -1.98 -10.82
C PRO A 131 -8.52 -3.48 -10.58
N ASP A 132 -9.07 -4.26 -11.52
CA ASP A 132 -9.23 -5.71 -11.41
C ASP A 132 -8.07 -6.48 -12.05
N THR A 133 -7.15 -5.78 -12.72
CA THR A 133 -5.89 -6.38 -13.19
C THR A 133 -5.03 -6.78 -11.99
N ALA A 134 -4.65 -8.06 -11.91
CA ALA A 134 -3.93 -8.64 -10.77
C ALA A 134 -2.67 -7.86 -10.32
N PRO A 135 -2.30 -7.90 -9.01
CA PRO A 135 -1.10 -7.24 -8.50
C PRO A 135 0.17 -7.64 -9.24
N ARG A 136 1.07 -6.68 -9.42
CA ARG A 136 2.40 -6.92 -10.01
C ARG A 136 3.37 -7.43 -8.94
N THR A 137 4.33 -8.26 -9.35
CA THR A 137 5.41 -8.71 -8.47
C THR A 137 6.32 -7.53 -8.07
N LEU A 138 7.03 -7.69 -6.96
CA LEU A 138 8.04 -6.72 -6.48
C LEU A 138 9.12 -6.45 -7.53
N GLU A 139 9.52 -7.48 -8.28
CA GLU A 139 10.49 -7.34 -9.36
C GLU A 139 9.97 -6.43 -10.47
N VAL A 140 8.74 -6.65 -10.93
CA VAL A 140 8.11 -5.82 -11.97
C VAL A 140 7.94 -4.39 -11.47
N LEU A 141 7.48 -4.19 -10.23
CA LEU A 141 7.37 -2.86 -9.63
C LEU A 141 8.73 -2.16 -9.60
N ARG A 142 9.80 -2.88 -9.23
CA ARG A 142 11.17 -2.33 -9.20
C ARG A 142 11.71 -2.01 -10.60
N ILE A 143 11.29 -2.74 -11.64
CA ILE A 143 11.64 -2.42 -13.03
C ILE A 143 10.90 -1.16 -13.48
N MET A 144 9.59 -1.10 -13.25
CA MET A 144 8.74 0.04 -13.64
C MET A 144 9.12 1.33 -12.91
N THR A 145 9.55 1.22 -11.66
CA THR A 145 9.94 2.37 -10.82
C THR A 145 11.43 2.67 -10.87
N ARG A 146 12.23 1.99 -11.70
CA ARG A 146 13.65 2.36 -11.89
C ARG A 146 13.77 3.55 -12.84
N THR A 147 14.78 4.39 -12.61
CA THR A 147 15.23 5.34 -13.65
C THR A 147 16.25 4.61 -14.51
N ALA A 148 16.23 4.87 -15.81
CA ALA A 148 17.40 4.60 -16.65
C ALA A 148 18.60 5.43 -16.17
#